data_AF-A0A1J5DCU5-F1
#
_entry.id   AF-A0A1J5DCU5-F1
#
_cell.length_a   1.000
_cell.length_b   1.000
_cell.length_c   1.000
_cell.angle_alpha   90.00
_cell.angle_beta   90.00
_cell.angle_gamma   90.00
#
_symmetry.space_group_name_H-M   'P 1'
#
loop_
_entity.id
_entity.type
_entity.pdbx_description
1 polymer ?
#
loop_
_entity_poly.entity_id
_entity_poly.type
_entity_poly.pdbx_seq_one_letter_code
_entity_poly.pdbx_strand_id
1 'polypeptide(L)'
;MTTQPATPFELRNLLTDMIRKDLLGPAGGEEEELDQREDRVSERYLVGMLAPKGSIVEAGELDGIAVGQEDSPEEGHTDAESPPCDSLIPSSLGMTFVVDSHVDQIQVEASWGRYLRLKSDIQKKPDGAQALIWKRQPHKPDPLLIDLSEGPVGPMHPEPDQEVAVQGRIRKRPEGWVVTIFLLNQTEGKSRRIDEAWVFQQTSGSPTRTESQSSSGAFPELPIFQSLTR
;
A
#
# COMPACT_ATOMS: atom_id res chain seq x y z
N MET A 1 30.04 -1.71 29.59
CA MET A 1 28.75 -2.23 29.11
C MET A 1 29.06 -3.12 27.92
N THR A 2 28.88 -4.43 28.06
CA THR A 2 29.21 -5.41 27.02
C THR A 2 28.00 -5.57 26.12
N THR A 3 28.03 -4.99 24.91
CA THR A 3 27.00 -5.23 23.90
C THR A 3 27.19 -6.66 23.38
N GLN A 4 26.25 -7.56 23.70
CA GLN A 4 26.21 -8.87 23.08
C GLN A 4 26.03 -8.71 21.56
N PRO A 5 26.74 -9.48 20.73
CA PRO A 5 26.58 -9.40 19.28
C PRO A 5 25.22 -9.95 18.87
N ALA A 6 24.55 -9.27 17.93
CA ALA A 6 23.26 -9.71 17.39
C ALA A 6 23.36 -11.11 16.78
N THR A 7 22.35 -11.93 17.03
CA THR A 7 22.22 -13.26 16.45
C THR A 7 21.96 -13.18 14.94
N PRO A 8 22.26 -14.24 14.17
CA PRO A 8 21.92 -14.28 12.74
C PRO A 8 20.43 -14.04 12.44
N PHE A 9 19.55 -14.48 13.34
CA PHE A 9 18.10 -14.26 13.22
C PHE A 9 17.74 -12.78 13.39
N GLU A 10 18.30 -12.12 14.40
CA GLU A 10 18.11 -10.68 14.61
C GLU A 10 18.65 -9.86 13.44
N LEU A 11 19.85 -10.21 12.94
CA LEU A 11 20.42 -9.55 11.76
C LEU A 11 19.55 -9.72 10.52
N ARG A 12 19.02 -10.92 10.27
CA ARG A 12 18.09 -11.17 9.16
C ARG A 12 16.82 -10.34 9.29
N ASN A 13 16.24 -10.27 10.48
CA ASN A 13 15.02 -9.49 10.71
C ASN A 13 15.27 -7.99 10.50
N LEU A 14 16.40 -7.48 10.98
CA LEU A 14 16.81 -6.09 10.75
C LEU A 14 16.98 -5.80 9.26
N LEU A 15 17.69 -6.65 8.52
CA LEU A 15 17.86 -6.48 7.07
C LEU A 15 16.52 -6.55 6.34
N THR A 16 15.64 -7.48 6.73
CA THR A 16 14.31 -7.63 6.12
C THR A 16 13.46 -6.39 6.37
N ASP A 17 13.50 -5.83 7.57
CA ASP A 17 12.78 -4.60 7.92
C ASP A 17 13.33 -3.39 7.14
N MET A 18 14.66 -3.29 6.99
CA MET A 18 15.29 -2.24 6.18
C MET A 18 14.85 -2.31 4.71
N ILE A 19 14.91 -3.50 4.10
CA ILE A 19 14.47 -3.72 2.71
C ILE A 19 12.98 -3.42 2.57
N ARG A 20 12.15 -3.85 3.53
CA ARG A 20 10.71 -3.56 3.53
C ARG A 20 10.45 -2.06 3.57
N LYS A 21 11.11 -1.33 4.49
CA LYS A 21 10.98 0.12 4.60
C LYS A 21 11.44 0.85 3.35
N ASP A 22 12.45 0.34 2.67
CA ASP A 22 12.96 0.97 1.47
C ASP A 22 12.08 0.71 0.23
N LEU A 23 11.55 -0.51 0.07
CA LEU A 23 10.73 -0.87 -1.09
C LEU A 23 9.25 -0.45 -0.95
N LEU A 24 8.66 -0.66 0.23
CA LEU A 24 7.23 -0.43 0.49
C LEU A 24 6.99 0.94 1.17
N GLY A 25 7.90 1.33 2.06
CA GLY A 25 7.71 2.48 2.92
C GLY A 25 6.64 2.30 4.01
N PRO A 26 6.37 3.36 4.79
CA PRO A 26 7.14 4.60 4.83
C PRO A 26 8.46 4.40 5.59
N ALA A 27 9.59 4.85 5.04
CA ALA A 27 10.90 4.65 5.64
C ALA A 27 11.12 5.55 6.85
N GLY A 28 10.62 6.80 6.79
CA GLY A 28 10.70 7.79 7.86
C GLY A 28 9.58 7.73 8.90
N GLY A 29 8.67 6.74 8.83
CA GLY A 29 7.54 6.61 9.76
C GLY A 29 6.24 7.26 9.27
N GLU A 30 5.22 7.36 10.15
CA GLU A 30 3.85 7.71 9.72
C GLU A 30 3.69 9.13 9.14
N GLU A 31 4.53 10.07 9.59
CA GLU A 31 4.51 11.50 9.24
C GLU A 31 5.77 11.91 8.45
N GLU A 32 6.36 10.99 7.68
CA GLU A 32 7.64 11.24 7.02
C GLU A 32 7.61 12.44 6.06
N GLU A 33 8.77 13.10 5.96
CA GLU A 33 9.06 14.11 4.95
C GLU A 33 10.15 13.56 4.04
N LEU A 34 9.87 13.43 2.75
CA LEU A 34 10.88 13.02 1.77
C LEU A 34 11.91 14.14 1.58
N ASP A 35 13.10 13.78 1.11
CA ASP A 35 14.14 14.76 0.79
C ASP A 35 13.62 15.76 -0.26
N GLN A 36 13.99 17.03 -0.11
CA GLN A 36 13.59 18.09 -1.05
C GLN A 36 14.01 17.87 -2.51
N ARG A 37 14.94 16.94 -2.78
CA ARG A 37 15.37 16.52 -4.12
C ARG A 37 14.46 15.48 -4.76
N GLU A 38 13.57 14.85 -3.98
CA GLU A 38 12.60 13.88 -4.49
C GLU A 38 11.53 14.63 -5.29
N ASP A 39 11.49 14.38 -6.59
CA ASP A 39 10.50 14.97 -7.48
C ASP A 39 9.17 14.23 -7.37
N ARG A 40 9.20 12.90 -7.30
CA ARG A 40 8.03 12.01 -7.30
C ARG A 40 8.09 10.97 -6.18
N VAL A 41 6.96 10.77 -5.51
CA VAL A 41 6.81 9.76 -4.45
C VAL A 41 6.72 8.37 -5.05
N SER A 42 6.13 8.25 -6.25
CA SER A 42 6.04 6.98 -6.97
C SER A 42 7.41 6.42 -7.39
N GLU A 43 8.46 7.25 -7.39
CA GLU A 43 9.84 6.83 -7.66
C GLU A 43 10.60 6.46 -6.38
N ARG A 44 10.16 6.97 -5.22
CA ARG A 44 10.75 6.64 -3.91
C ARG A 44 10.41 5.22 -3.45
N TYR A 45 9.18 4.79 -3.68
CA TYR A 45 8.68 3.47 -3.27
C TYR A 45 8.29 2.64 -4.49
N LEU A 46 8.81 1.42 -4.56
CA LEU A 46 8.58 0.55 -5.72
C LEU A 46 7.24 -0.19 -5.63
N VAL A 47 6.76 -0.47 -4.42
CA VAL A 47 5.56 -1.28 -4.19
C VAL A 47 4.59 -0.65 -3.19
N GLY A 48 3.37 -1.20 -3.13
CA GLY A 48 2.33 -0.74 -2.21
C GLY A 48 1.64 0.55 -2.64
N MET A 49 1.53 0.78 -3.94
CA MET A 49 0.91 2.00 -4.48
C MET A 49 -0.29 1.61 -5.34
N LEU A 50 -1.40 2.34 -5.18
CA LEU A 50 -2.55 2.24 -6.06
C LEU A 50 -2.66 3.53 -6.88
N ALA A 51 -2.53 3.39 -8.19
CA ALA A 51 -2.59 4.49 -9.12
C ALA A 51 -4.01 5.08 -9.20
N PRO A 52 -4.14 6.36 -9.56
CA PRO A 52 -5.41 6.97 -9.91
C PRO A 52 -6.18 6.14 -10.95
N LYS A 53 -7.51 6.25 -10.92
CA LYS A 53 -8.36 5.52 -11.85
C LYS A 53 -8.06 5.95 -13.28
N GLY A 54 -7.75 4.98 -14.14
CA GLY A 54 -7.47 5.20 -15.56
C GLY A 54 -6.04 5.65 -15.87
N SER A 55 -5.12 5.56 -14.90
CA SER A 55 -3.68 5.74 -15.17
C SER A 55 -3.18 4.68 -16.15
N ILE A 56 -2.58 5.14 -17.25
CA ILE A 56 -1.81 4.34 -18.19
C ILE A 56 -0.39 4.91 -18.13
N VAL A 57 0.61 4.06 -17.92
CA VAL A 57 2.01 4.48 -17.96
C VAL A 57 2.61 3.97 -19.26
N GLU A 58 3.08 4.89 -20.10
CA GLU A 58 3.84 4.54 -21.31
C GLU A 58 5.12 3.81 -20.87
N ALA A 59 5.41 2.65 -21.45
CA ALA A 59 6.46 1.78 -20.90
C ALA A 59 7.87 2.40 -20.90
N GLY A 60 8.10 3.48 -21.65
CA GLY A 60 9.36 4.25 -21.62
C GLY A 60 9.61 5.01 -20.31
N GLU A 61 8.59 5.31 -19.50
CA GLU A 61 8.76 5.97 -18.20
C GLU A 61 9.23 5.01 -17.08
N LEU A 62 9.08 3.70 -17.27
CA LEU A 62 9.51 2.68 -16.31
C LEU A 62 10.92 2.14 -16.58
N ASP A 63 11.44 2.34 -17.81
CA ASP A 63 12.75 1.85 -18.21
C ASP A 63 13.91 2.61 -17.51
N GLY A 64 13.63 3.77 -16.90
CA GLY A 64 14.55 4.47 -16.00
C GLY A 64 14.84 3.74 -14.67
N ILE A 65 14.18 2.61 -14.40
CA ILE A 65 14.37 1.77 -13.20
C ILE A 65 15.36 0.61 -13.48
N ALA A 66 15.74 0.38 -14.74
CA ALA A 66 16.77 -0.59 -15.09
C ALA A 66 18.16 -0.02 -14.76
N VAL A 67 18.85 -0.68 -13.82
CA VAL A 67 20.20 -0.39 -13.35
C VAL A 67 21.12 0.02 -14.50
N GLY A 68 21.75 1.18 -14.36
CA GLY A 68 22.79 1.66 -15.27
C GLY A 68 23.83 0.58 -15.52
N GLN A 69 23.74 -0.03 -16.71
CA GLN A 69 24.72 -0.96 -17.21
C GLN A 69 25.73 -0.11 -17.99
N GLU A 70 26.92 0.06 -17.42
CA GLU A 70 28.04 0.73 -18.08
C GLU A 70 28.31 0.07 -19.44
N ASP A 71 28.25 0.87 -20.49
CA ASP A 71 28.55 0.49 -21.87
C ASP A 71 29.96 -0.13 -21.97
N SER A 72 30.01 -1.45 -22.22
CA SER A 72 31.16 -2.08 -22.86
C SER A 72 30.87 -2.18 -24.36
N PRO A 73 31.72 -1.61 -25.24
CA PRO A 73 31.45 -1.60 -26.66
C PRO A 73 31.93 -2.90 -27.31
N GLU A 74 31.03 -3.88 -27.46
CA GLU A 74 31.14 -4.87 -28.53
C GLU A 74 29.80 -5.00 -29.27
N GLU A 75 29.84 -4.61 -30.54
CA GLU A 75 28.72 -4.65 -31.48
C GLU A 75 28.22 -6.09 -31.68
N GLY A 76 26.95 -6.31 -31.34
CA GLY A 76 26.20 -7.52 -31.68
C GLY A 76 24.75 -7.14 -31.97
N HIS A 77 24.30 -7.45 -33.18
CA HIS A 77 22.98 -7.18 -33.75
C HIS A 77 21.83 -7.05 -32.74
N THR A 78 21.19 -5.87 -32.73
CA THR A 78 20.03 -5.52 -31.92
C THR A 78 18.89 -6.53 -32.17
N ASP A 79 18.61 -7.36 -31.17
CA ASP A 79 17.35 -8.10 -31.10
C ASP A 79 16.21 -7.08 -31.18
N ALA A 80 15.22 -7.37 -32.04
CA ALA A 80 14.08 -6.51 -32.26
C ALA A 80 13.46 -6.09 -30.91
N GLU A 81 13.41 -4.78 -30.67
CA GLU A 81 12.71 -4.18 -29.54
C GLU A 81 11.31 -4.80 -29.48
N SER A 82 11.08 -5.62 -28.46
CA SER A 82 9.72 -6.06 -28.14
C SER A 82 8.90 -4.80 -27.91
N PRO A 83 7.72 -4.65 -28.54
CA PRO A 83 6.91 -3.46 -28.35
C PRO A 83 6.71 -3.22 -26.85
N PRO A 84 6.88 -1.97 -26.37
CA PRO A 84 6.75 -1.64 -24.96
C PRO A 84 5.42 -2.20 -24.44
N CYS A 85 5.50 -3.09 -23.44
CA CYS A 85 4.32 -3.61 -22.78
C CYS A 85 3.87 -2.52 -21.81
N ASP A 86 2.79 -1.79 -22.14
CA ASP A 86 2.19 -0.82 -21.24
C ASP A 86 1.96 -1.48 -19.87
N SER A 87 2.75 -1.06 -18.88
CA SER A 87 2.70 -1.67 -17.57
C SER A 87 1.47 -1.13 -16.84
N LEU A 88 0.47 -1.99 -16.65
CA LEU A 88 -0.74 -1.68 -15.90
C LEU A 88 -0.37 -1.53 -14.42
N ILE A 89 -0.34 -0.28 -13.94
CA ILE A 89 -0.20 -0.03 -12.50
C ILE A 89 -1.55 -0.27 -11.83
N PRO A 90 -1.62 -1.09 -10.76
CA PRO A 90 -2.89 -1.43 -10.14
C PRO A 90 -3.56 -0.20 -9.52
N SER A 91 -4.87 -0.07 -9.69
CA SER A 91 -5.71 0.93 -9.00
C SER A 91 -6.58 0.32 -7.90
N SER A 92 -6.40 -0.98 -7.61
CA SER A 92 -7.12 -1.70 -6.56
C SER A 92 -6.27 -2.76 -5.87
N LEU A 93 -6.50 -2.98 -4.57
CA LEU A 93 -5.95 -4.08 -3.78
C LEU A 93 -7.09 -5.00 -3.32
N GLY A 94 -7.00 -6.29 -3.62
CA GLY A 94 -8.04 -7.28 -3.28
C GLY A 94 -7.60 -8.30 -2.23
N MET A 95 -8.54 -8.73 -1.40
CA MET A 95 -8.38 -9.83 -0.44
C MET A 95 -9.60 -10.75 -0.49
N THR A 96 -9.36 -12.07 -0.43
CA THR A 96 -10.42 -13.08 -0.33
C THR A 96 -10.21 -13.97 0.88
N PHE A 97 -11.27 -14.21 1.64
CA PHE A 97 -11.27 -15.07 2.81
C PHE A 97 -12.61 -15.78 2.98
N VAL A 98 -12.65 -16.78 3.86
CA VAL A 98 -13.86 -17.52 4.22
C VAL A 98 -14.27 -17.13 5.64
N VAL A 99 -15.56 -16.88 5.83
CA VAL A 99 -16.17 -16.61 7.14
C VAL A 99 -17.17 -17.71 7.44
N ASP A 100 -17.28 -18.08 8.71
CA ASP A 100 -18.27 -19.06 9.17
C ASP A 100 -19.71 -18.66 8.78
N SER A 101 -20.55 -19.66 8.48
CA SER A 101 -21.93 -19.44 8.01
C SER A 101 -22.86 -18.77 9.02
N HIS A 102 -22.50 -18.76 10.31
CA HIS A 102 -23.27 -18.16 11.40
C HIS A 102 -22.90 -16.71 11.68
N VAL A 103 -21.92 -16.16 10.95
CA VAL A 103 -21.58 -14.73 11.06
C VAL A 103 -22.51 -13.93 10.15
N ASP A 104 -23.10 -12.88 10.71
CA ASP A 104 -24.01 -12.00 9.99
C ASP A 104 -23.32 -10.73 9.48
N GLN A 105 -22.19 -10.34 10.06
CA GLN A 105 -21.50 -9.08 9.74
C GLN A 105 -19.98 -9.20 9.96
N ILE A 106 -19.22 -8.50 9.13
CA ILE A 106 -17.77 -8.31 9.30
C ILE A 106 -17.42 -6.84 9.45
N GLN A 107 -16.31 -6.57 10.14
CA GLN A 107 -15.68 -5.27 10.22
C GLN A 107 -14.48 -5.23 9.27
N VAL A 108 -14.41 -4.20 8.43
CA VAL A 108 -13.32 -3.96 7.48
C VAL A 108 -12.61 -2.66 7.85
N GLU A 109 -11.33 -2.80 8.17
CA GLU A 109 -10.44 -1.69 8.46
C GLU A 109 -9.54 -1.45 7.25
N ALA A 110 -9.55 -0.22 6.76
CA ALA A 110 -8.69 0.23 5.67
C ALA A 110 -7.87 1.42 6.16
N SER A 111 -6.57 1.38 5.93
CA SER A 111 -5.70 2.55 6.14
C SER A 111 -4.71 2.69 4.99
N TRP A 112 -4.30 3.92 4.74
CA TRP A 112 -3.37 4.26 3.66
C TRP A 112 -2.58 5.53 3.98
N GLY A 113 -1.63 5.87 3.12
CA GLY A 113 -0.93 7.14 3.11
C GLY A 113 -1.23 7.92 1.84
N ARG A 114 -1.24 9.24 1.96
CA ARG A 114 -1.15 10.18 0.83
C ARG A 114 0.07 11.05 1.03
N TYR A 115 0.62 11.59 -0.05
CA TYR A 115 1.71 12.56 0.05
C TYR A 115 1.26 13.87 -0.59
N LEU A 116 1.45 14.95 0.16
CA LEU A 116 1.11 16.30 -0.27
C LEU A 116 2.37 17.14 -0.42
N ARG A 117 2.41 17.99 -1.45
CA ARG A 117 3.50 18.98 -1.60
C ARG A 117 3.30 20.14 -0.64
N LEU A 118 4.09 20.16 0.43
CA LEU A 118 4.03 21.16 1.50
C LEU A 118 5.39 21.80 1.75
N LYS A 119 5.40 22.97 2.38
CA LYS A 119 6.64 23.60 2.87
C LYS A 119 7.09 22.89 4.15
N SER A 120 8.35 22.49 4.22
CA SER A 120 8.95 21.88 5.40
C SER A 120 9.31 22.92 6.45
N ASP A 121 9.08 22.59 7.72
CA ASP A 121 9.62 23.36 8.86
C ASP A 121 11.06 22.96 9.19
N ILE A 122 11.53 21.81 8.69
CA ILE A 122 12.80 21.19 9.04
C ILE A 122 13.82 21.36 7.90
N GLN A 123 13.44 21.03 6.68
CA GLN A 123 14.28 21.15 5.49
C GLN A 123 14.25 22.58 4.95
N LYS A 124 15.44 23.14 4.76
CA LYS A 124 15.62 24.49 4.21
C LYS A 124 16.47 24.43 2.95
N LYS A 125 16.15 25.34 2.04
CA LYS A 125 16.96 25.63 0.87
C LYS A 125 18.26 26.34 1.27
N PRO A 126 19.27 26.40 0.37
CA PRO A 126 20.51 27.12 0.63
C PRO A 126 20.32 28.61 0.97
N ASP A 127 19.23 29.22 0.51
CA ASP A 127 18.84 30.62 0.78
C ASP A 127 18.16 30.81 2.16
N GLY A 128 17.97 29.73 2.93
CA GLY A 128 17.31 29.73 4.23
C GLY A 128 15.78 29.67 4.18
N ALA A 129 15.18 29.70 2.99
CA ALA A 129 13.73 29.53 2.83
C ALA A 129 13.32 28.07 3.09
N GLN A 130 12.06 27.86 3.50
CA GLN A 130 11.49 26.53 3.66
C GLN A 130 11.50 25.75 2.34
N ALA A 131 11.99 24.52 2.39
CA ALA A 131 11.98 23.61 1.25
C ALA A 131 10.55 23.17 0.92
N LEU A 132 10.27 22.94 -0.37
CA LEU A 132 9.02 22.29 -0.77
C LEU A 132 9.29 20.79 -0.82
N ILE A 133 8.61 20.01 0.01
CA ILE A 133 8.84 18.57 0.18
C ILE A 133 7.54 17.79 -0.01
N TRP A 134 7.66 16.48 -0.18
CA TRP A 134 6.53 15.57 -0.07
C TRP A 134 6.36 15.14 1.39
N LYS A 135 5.22 15.49 1.98
CA LYS A 135 4.89 15.11 3.36
C LYS A 135 3.80 14.04 3.35
N ARG A 136 4.04 12.95 4.07
CA ARG A 136 3.06 11.89 4.24
C ARG A 136 1.92 12.36 5.16
N GLN A 137 0.70 12.05 4.77
CA GLN A 137 -0.51 12.17 5.57
C GLN A 137 -1.11 10.76 5.75
N PRO A 138 -1.13 10.19 6.97
CA PRO A 138 -1.83 8.95 7.25
C PRO A 138 -3.34 9.14 7.21
N HIS A 139 -4.03 8.20 6.59
CA HIS A 139 -5.48 8.06 6.64
C HIS A 139 -5.82 6.76 7.35
N LYS A 140 -6.51 6.89 8.49
CA LYS A 140 -6.98 5.80 9.35
C LYS A 140 -8.47 6.05 9.71
N PRO A 141 -9.38 5.92 8.72
CA PRO A 141 -10.80 6.13 8.92
C PRO A 141 -11.41 5.11 9.88
N ASP A 142 -12.63 5.39 10.32
CA ASP A 142 -13.41 4.45 11.11
C ASP A 142 -13.70 3.15 10.31
N PRO A 143 -13.76 1.99 10.99
CA PRO A 143 -14.04 0.72 10.33
C PRO A 143 -15.40 0.68 9.64
N LEU A 144 -15.47 0.02 8.48
CA LEU A 144 -16.73 -0.24 7.76
C LEU A 144 -17.37 -1.54 8.21
N LEU A 145 -18.66 -1.51 8.52
CA LEU A 145 -19.45 -2.70 8.81
C LEU A 145 -20.13 -3.22 7.54
N ILE A 146 -19.95 -4.50 7.24
CA ILE A 146 -20.48 -5.16 6.04
C ILE A 146 -21.31 -6.37 6.43
N ASP A 147 -22.61 -6.33 6.12
CA ASP A 147 -23.51 -7.44 6.34
C ASP A 147 -23.24 -8.58 5.35
N LEU A 148 -23.16 -9.81 5.87
CA LEU A 148 -22.91 -11.00 5.08
C LEU A 148 -24.20 -11.47 4.38
N SER A 149 -24.40 -10.94 3.18
CA SER A 149 -25.49 -11.32 2.28
C SER A 149 -24.94 -11.70 0.91
N GLU A 150 -25.55 -12.70 0.26
CA GLU A 150 -25.11 -13.15 -1.05
C GLU A 150 -25.32 -12.03 -2.09
N GLY A 151 -24.23 -11.57 -2.73
CA GLY A 151 -24.32 -10.46 -3.67
C GLY A 151 -23.09 -9.56 -3.74
N PRO A 152 -23.19 -8.44 -4.46
CA PRO A 152 -22.16 -7.40 -4.47
C PRO A 152 -22.12 -6.63 -3.14
N VAL A 153 -20.95 -6.10 -2.81
CA VAL A 153 -20.71 -5.20 -1.67
C VAL A 153 -20.23 -3.84 -2.20
N GLY A 154 -20.79 -2.75 -1.67
CA GLY A 154 -20.37 -1.39 -1.99
C GLY A 154 -20.83 -0.84 -3.35
N PRO A 155 -20.28 0.31 -3.79
CA PRO A 155 -19.21 1.08 -3.13
C PRO A 155 -19.58 1.61 -1.75
N MET A 156 -18.66 1.44 -0.80
CA MET A 156 -18.67 2.08 0.50
C MET A 156 -17.43 2.97 0.59
N HIS A 157 -17.56 4.16 1.16
CA HIS A 157 -16.47 5.13 1.22
C HIS A 157 -16.04 5.30 2.69
N PRO A 158 -14.79 4.95 3.05
CA PRO A 158 -14.29 5.16 4.41
C PRO A 158 -14.18 6.64 4.79
N GLU A 159 -13.99 7.53 3.80
CA GLU A 159 -13.87 8.98 4.01
C GLU A 159 -14.85 9.78 3.14
N PRO A 160 -15.18 11.03 3.54
CA PRO A 160 -16.17 11.86 2.84
C PRO A 160 -15.77 12.33 1.43
N ASP A 161 -14.47 12.34 1.10
CA ASP A 161 -13.97 12.77 -0.22
C ASP A 161 -14.30 11.77 -1.34
N GLN A 162 -14.64 10.53 -0.96
CA GLN A 162 -14.99 9.41 -1.84
C GLN A 162 -13.87 9.00 -2.81
N GLU A 163 -12.63 9.44 -2.57
CA GLU A 163 -11.49 9.15 -3.43
C GLU A 163 -10.98 7.72 -3.25
N VAL A 164 -11.23 7.14 -2.08
CA VAL A 164 -11.02 5.72 -1.78
C VAL A 164 -12.35 5.04 -1.55
N ALA A 165 -12.49 3.81 -2.04
CA ALA A 165 -13.69 3.02 -1.86
C ALA A 165 -13.40 1.56 -1.54
N VAL A 166 -14.34 0.93 -0.84
CA VAL A 166 -14.41 -0.50 -0.58
C VAL A 166 -15.55 -1.09 -1.40
N GLN A 167 -15.24 -2.10 -2.21
CA GLN A 167 -16.22 -2.87 -2.99
C GLN A 167 -15.90 -4.35 -2.89
N GLY A 168 -16.86 -5.21 -3.25
CA GLY A 168 -16.60 -6.63 -3.18
C GLY A 168 -17.74 -7.49 -3.65
N ARG A 169 -17.63 -8.77 -3.31
CA ARG A 169 -18.66 -9.77 -3.56
C ARG A 169 -18.62 -10.82 -2.47
N ILE A 170 -19.80 -11.20 -2.02
CA ILE A 170 -20.02 -12.26 -1.05
C ILE A 170 -20.77 -13.39 -1.76
N ARG A 171 -20.31 -14.63 -1.56
CA ARG A 171 -20.92 -15.84 -2.10
C ARG A 171 -21.17 -16.81 -0.98
N LYS A 172 -22.36 -17.43 -0.96
CA LYS A 172 -22.65 -18.50 -0.01
C LYS A 172 -22.09 -19.83 -0.53
N ARG A 173 -21.47 -20.60 0.36
CA ARG A 173 -20.95 -21.95 0.12
C ARG A 173 -21.31 -22.87 1.29
N PRO A 174 -21.23 -24.20 1.11
CA PRO A 174 -21.45 -25.15 2.21
C PRO A 174 -20.50 -24.91 3.40
N GLU A 175 -19.25 -24.54 3.12
CA GLU A 175 -18.21 -24.25 4.10
C GLU A 175 -18.29 -22.84 4.75
N GLY A 176 -19.23 -21.99 4.33
CA GLY A 176 -19.40 -20.64 4.87
C GLY A 176 -19.60 -19.55 3.81
N TRP A 177 -19.32 -18.31 4.19
CA TRP A 177 -19.31 -17.16 3.28
C TRP A 177 -17.93 -17.00 2.64
N VAL A 178 -17.85 -17.02 1.32
CA VAL A 178 -16.65 -16.61 0.59
C VAL A 178 -16.78 -15.12 0.32
N VAL A 179 -15.92 -14.33 0.95
CA VAL A 179 -15.92 -12.88 0.88
C VAL A 179 -14.70 -12.43 0.09
N THR A 180 -14.92 -11.65 -0.96
CA THR A 180 -13.87 -10.95 -1.70
C THR A 180 -14.10 -9.46 -1.57
N ILE A 181 -13.14 -8.72 -0.99
CA ILE A 181 -13.18 -7.27 -0.83
C ILE A 181 -12.00 -6.64 -1.59
N PHE A 182 -12.23 -5.47 -2.17
CA PHE A 182 -11.28 -4.63 -2.86
C PHE A 182 -11.27 -3.23 -2.24
N LEU A 183 -10.08 -2.69 -2.01
CA LEU A 183 -9.85 -1.28 -1.79
C LEU A 183 -9.48 -0.65 -3.14
N LEU A 184 -10.19 0.40 -3.55
CA LEU A 184 -10.03 1.05 -4.85
C LEU A 184 -9.59 2.50 -4.67
N ASN A 185 -8.60 2.92 -5.47
CA ASN A 185 -8.34 4.32 -5.72
C ASN A 185 -9.26 4.80 -6.85
N GLN A 186 -10.21 5.68 -6.53
CA GLN A 186 -11.17 6.26 -7.46
C GLN A 186 -10.81 7.66 -7.94
N THR A 187 -9.70 8.23 -7.45
CA THR A 187 -9.24 9.56 -7.85
C THR A 187 -9.05 9.63 -9.36
N GLU A 188 -9.59 10.65 -10.00
CA GLU A 188 -9.39 10.85 -11.44
C GLU A 188 -7.95 11.30 -11.72
N GLY A 189 -7.28 10.67 -12.69
CA GLY A 189 -5.91 11.02 -13.10
C GLY A 189 -5.74 12.38 -13.81
N LYS A 190 -6.65 13.34 -13.62
CA LYS A 190 -6.65 14.64 -14.34
C LYS A 190 -5.83 15.75 -13.66
N SER A 191 -5.19 15.47 -12.52
CA SER A 191 -4.43 16.48 -11.79
C SER A 191 -3.00 16.66 -12.36
N ARG A 192 -2.55 17.91 -12.42
CA ARG A 192 -1.14 18.29 -12.73
C ARG A 192 -0.15 17.79 -11.68
N ARG A 193 -0.65 17.24 -10.56
CA ARG A 193 0.11 16.62 -9.48
C ARG A 193 -0.35 15.17 -9.32
N ILE A 194 0.00 14.34 -10.28
CA ILE A 194 -0.47 12.96 -10.36
C ILE A 194 -0.19 12.20 -9.06
N ASP A 195 0.97 12.43 -8.43
CA ASP A 195 1.43 11.82 -7.17
C ASP A 195 0.55 12.11 -5.94
N GLU A 196 -0.16 13.25 -5.88
CA GLU A 196 -1.11 13.55 -4.79
C GLU A 196 -2.37 12.66 -4.87
N ALA A 197 -2.67 12.13 -6.06
CA ALA A 197 -3.81 11.26 -6.32
C ALA A 197 -3.50 9.77 -6.08
N TRP A 198 -2.26 9.42 -5.74
CA TRP A 198 -1.91 8.04 -5.41
C TRP A 198 -2.27 7.71 -3.97
N VAL A 199 -2.64 6.44 -3.77
CA VAL A 199 -2.83 5.85 -2.45
C VAL A 199 -1.61 4.97 -2.19
N PHE A 200 -0.96 5.14 -1.04
CA PHE A 200 0.26 4.41 -0.67
C PHE A 200 0.03 3.51 0.55
N GLN A 201 0.81 2.43 0.62
CA GLN A 201 1.00 1.57 1.80
C GLN A 201 -0.33 1.11 2.41
N GLN A 202 -1.21 0.57 1.57
CA GLN A 202 -2.52 0.12 2.02
C GLN A 202 -2.36 -1.04 2.99
N THR A 203 -3.07 -0.98 4.11
CA THR A 203 -3.27 -2.16 4.95
C THR A 203 -4.77 -2.42 5.06
N SER A 204 -5.14 -3.69 4.87
CA SER A 204 -6.45 -4.20 5.25
C SER A 204 -6.27 -4.98 6.54
N GLY A 205 -6.95 -4.57 7.61
CA GLY A 205 -6.99 -5.36 8.85
C GLY A 205 -7.57 -6.75 8.57
N SER A 206 -7.11 -7.77 9.30
CA SER A 206 -7.81 -9.05 9.33
C SER A 206 -9.20 -8.82 9.94
N PRO A 207 -10.27 -9.46 9.43
CA PRO A 207 -11.60 -9.33 10.04
C PRO A 207 -11.54 -9.83 11.49
N THR A 208 -11.62 -8.91 12.44
CA THR A 208 -11.64 -9.24 13.87
C THR A 208 -13.06 -9.65 14.24
N ARG A 209 -13.21 -10.79 14.91
CA ARG A 209 -14.52 -11.29 15.36
C ARG A 209 -15.07 -10.35 16.44
N THR A 210 -16.24 -9.77 16.20
CA THR A 210 -16.98 -9.05 17.24
C THR A 210 -17.60 -10.07 18.20
N GLU A 211 -16.84 -10.50 19.21
CA GLU A 211 -17.43 -11.24 20.33
C GLU A 211 -18.11 -10.26 21.29
N SER A 212 -19.43 -10.40 21.44
CA SER A 212 -20.16 -9.81 22.56
C SER A 212 -19.53 -10.29 23.87
N GLN A 213 -19.01 -9.34 24.66
CA GLN A 213 -18.26 -9.50 25.90
C GLN A 213 -18.60 -10.74 26.74
N SER A 214 -17.61 -11.61 26.99
CA SER A 214 -17.15 -12.00 28.34
C SER A 214 -16.18 -13.20 28.28
N SER A 215 -14.87 -12.94 28.26
CA SER A 215 -13.88 -13.53 29.20
C SER A 215 -12.46 -13.16 28.79
N SER A 216 -11.63 -12.95 29.81
CA SER A 216 -10.24 -12.51 29.76
C SER A 216 -9.33 -13.52 29.07
N GLY A 217 -8.62 -13.08 28.04
CA GLY A 217 -7.55 -13.83 27.39
C GLY A 217 -6.74 -12.92 26.49
N ALA A 218 -5.68 -12.30 27.04
CA ALA A 218 -4.75 -11.48 26.29
C ALA A 218 -3.97 -12.36 25.29
N PHE A 219 -4.27 -12.22 24.00
CA PHE A 219 -3.40 -12.70 22.91
C PHE A 219 -2.64 -11.50 22.36
N PRO A 220 -1.29 -11.55 22.29
CA PRO A 220 -0.53 -10.45 21.72
C PRO A 220 -0.73 -10.42 20.20
N GLU A 221 -1.04 -9.24 19.68
CA GLU A 221 -1.03 -8.95 18.26
C GLU A 221 0.38 -9.23 17.70
N LEU A 222 0.46 -10.09 16.69
CA LEU A 222 1.61 -10.18 15.79
C LEU A 222 1.13 -9.97 14.36
N PRO A 223 1.82 -9.12 13.58
CA PRO A 223 1.42 -8.83 12.23
C PRO A 223 1.89 -9.95 11.29
N ILE A 224 0.98 -10.35 10.40
CA ILE A 224 1.28 -10.75 9.02
C ILE A 224 1.98 -12.13 8.87
N PHE A 225 1.17 -13.11 8.44
CA PHE A 225 1.49 -14.51 8.07
C PHE A 225 1.95 -15.45 9.20
N GLN A 226 1.10 -16.40 9.58
CA GLN A 226 1.38 -17.85 9.43
C GLN A 226 0.07 -18.65 9.30
N SER A 227 -0.14 -19.22 8.12
CA SER A 227 -0.88 -20.47 7.95
C SER A 227 0.11 -21.60 8.10
N LEU A 228 -0.12 -22.51 9.05
CA LEU A 228 0.38 -23.89 8.97
C LEU A 228 -0.69 -24.83 9.48
N THR A 229 -1.35 -25.49 8.53
CA THR A 229 -2.21 -26.64 8.74
C THR A 229 -1.37 -27.84 9.17
N ARG A 230 -1.75 -28.48 10.27
CA ARG A 230 -2.00 -29.93 10.30
C ARG A 230 -3.02 -30.26 11.36
#